data_AF-A0A9F5MZN2-F1
#
_entry.id   AF-A0A9F5MZN2-F1
#
_cell.length_a   1.000
_cell.length_b   1.000
_cell.length_c   1.000
_cell.angle_alpha   90.00
_cell.angle_beta   90.00
_cell.angle_gamma   90.00
#
_symmetry.space_group_name_H-M   'P 1'
#
loop_
_entity.id
_entity.type
_entity.pdbx_description
1 polymer ?
#
loop_
_entity_poly.entity_id
_entity_poly.type
_entity_poly.pdbx_seq_one_letter_code
_entity_poly.pdbx_strand_id
1 'polypeptide(L)'
;MAPTKGQRRLSLCPGPPVATIPFGDLLEEVGSMGTFQIFSVLFLSLPVLFLASHNLVQNFSAASPEHRCHVTHPGNISQQEHLVPLGQDLKPDSCQRFAGWLAPDSNDTSGRAAELEPCLDGWQYDHSTFASTIVTEWDLVCNLQPLKSLAQSLFMAGVLVGAFILGDLSDRFGRRLILIWSLLMVAAMGTGAAFSNSFLAYCIFRFLSGIGISGFLLNYICLSLEWVPTKYRAMVVSIQSYCSTAGQVLLGGLAYAIRDWRWLQLAISAPFFGFFAYSWWLPESARWLLLNNEREAALRNLKHVARINGKAAAGEAVVLEMLETQTGGSSPGRGNHSCLDLFRTPGLRRISCCLMLISFSMNMAYFGLSMDLSIFGLNVFLVQLFFGAIDLVAKMACALLLSYVGRRLIQAISLMLAGMFLLFSLPVPSDMLMVRLVFVVLGKGCLAASSMCLYLYGGELFPTVIRQTGTSFITMMARLGGIVAPVVLMAGDYQPFLPLVIFGVTPIISGISAVLLPEMFNVPLLDTVEEVEERARWKSKAILAESPEKSSAHVIQSTRL
;
A
#
# COMPACT_ATOMS: atom_id res chain seq x y z
N MET A 1 58.99 27.23 -57.99
CA MET A 1 59.59 26.19 -57.11
C MET A 1 58.66 25.98 -55.94
N ALA A 2 57.93 24.87 -55.95
CA ALA A 2 56.95 24.51 -54.92
C ALA A 2 57.59 23.50 -53.94
N PRO A 3 57.40 23.61 -52.61
CA PRO A 3 57.89 22.61 -51.68
C PRO A 3 56.82 21.53 -51.38
N THR A 4 57.19 20.32 -51.76
CA THR A 4 56.93 19.00 -51.18
C THR A 4 56.06 18.90 -49.91
N LYS A 5 54.92 18.20 -50.07
CA LYS A 5 54.11 17.59 -48.99
C LYS A 5 54.76 16.28 -48.54
N GLY A 6 55.02 16.11 -47.23
CA GLY A 6 55.46 14.83 -46.68
C GLY A 6 55.64 14.82 -45.16
N GLN A 7 54.54 14.64 -44.41
CA GLN A 7 54.59 14.04 -43.07
C GLN A 7 53.22 13.44 -42.73
N ARG A 8 53.08 12.13 -42.94
CA ARG A 8 51.94 11.34 -42.45
C ARG A 8 52.06 11.25 -40.93
N ARG A 9 51.15 11.89 -40.20
CA ARG A 9 50.87 11.55 -38.80
C ARG A 9 50.29 10.13 -38.78
N LEU A 10 50.92 9.22 -38.05
CA LEU A 10 50.29 7.96 -37.65
C LEU A 10 49.07 8.32 -36.80
N SER A 11 47.87 8.20 -37.38
CA SER A 11 46.62 8.16 -36.65
C SER A 11 46.57 6.84 -35.88
N LEU A 12 46.77 6.89 -34.55
CA LEU A 12 46.29 5.81 -33.68
C LEU A 12 44.78 5.72 -33.90
N CYS A 13 44.30 4.56 -34.35
CA CYS A 13 42.88 4.25 -34.35
C CYS A 13 42.36 4.36 -32.90
N PRO A 14 41.23 5.06 -32.65
CA PRO A 14 40.54 4.89 -31.39
C PRO A 14 40.15 3.41 -31.29
N GLY A 15 40.53 2.75 -30.19
CA GLY A 15 40.07 1.41 -29.89
C GLY A 15 38.53 1.36 -29.86
N PRO A 16 37.95 0.15 -29.99
CA PRO A 16 36.50 0.02 -29.94
C PRO A 16 35.95 0.66 -28.66
N PRO A 17 34.80 1.35 -28.71
CA PRO A 17 34.20 1.93 -27.52
C PRO A 17 33.96 0.81 -26.51
N VAL A 18 34.57 0.92 -25.33
CA VAL A 18 34.36 -0.01 -24.23
C VAL A 18 32.89 0.07 -23.86
N ALA A 19 32.15 -1.01 -24.08
CA ALA A 19 30.74 -1.09 -23.75
C ALA A 19 30.58 -0.89 -22.24
N THR A 20 29.86 0.15 -21.82
CA THR A 20 29.49 0.32 -20.41
C THR A 20 28.59 -0.84 -20.01
N ILE A 21 29.11 -1.77 -19.21
CA ILE A 21 28.35 -2.93 -18.74
C ILE A 21 27.15 -2.43 -17.91
N PRO A 22 25.91 -2.78 -18.29
CA PRO A 22 24.73 -2.51 -17.47
C PRO A 22 24.89 -3.09 -16.07
N PHE A 23 24.53 -2.33 -15.03
CA PHE A 23 24.63 -2.79 -13.63
C PHE A 23 23.92 -4.13 -13.34
N GLY A 24 22.93 -4.49 -14.16
CA GLY A 24 22.28 -5.80 -14.08
C GLY A 24 23.22 -6.96 -14.38
N ASP A 25 24.08 -6.82 -15.38
CA ASP A 25 25.00 -7.87 -15.84
C ASP A 25 26.13 -8.06 -14.83
N LEU A 26 26.56 -6.96 -14.18
CA LEU A 26 27.47 -6.95 -13.04
C LEU A 26 26.98 -7.85 -11.88
N LEU A 27 25.68 -7.76 -11.56
CA LEU A 27 25.06 -8.56 -10.51
C LEU A 27 24.95 -10.04 -10.90
N GLU A 28 24.81 -10.35 -12.19
CA GLU A 28 24.83 -11.73 -12.68
C GLU A 28 26.20 -12.38 -12.47
N GLU A 29 27.27 -11.66 -12.78
CA GLU A 29 28.65 -12.12 -12.57
C GLU A 29 28.98 -12.33 -11.08
N VAL A 30 28.56 -11.40 -10.21
CA VAL A 30 28.79 -11.42 -8.76
C VAL A 30 28.02 -12.54 -8.03
N GLY A 31 27.08 -13.23 -8.68
CA GLY A 31 26.42 -14.39 -8.08
C GLY A 31 24.99 -14.65 -8.50
N SER A 32 24.39 -13.79 -9.33
CA SER A 32 22.96 -13.87 -9.68
C SER A 32 22.09 -13.97 -8.41
N MET A 33 21.15 -14.90 -8.33
CA MET A 33 20.38 -15.20 -7.11
C MET A 33 21.16 -16.11 -6.15
N GLY A 34 22.29 -15.60 -5.64
CA GLY A 34 23.15 -16.29 -4.69
C GLY A 34 22.65 -16.26 -3.25
N THR A 35 23.42 -16.86 -2.35
CA THR A 35 23.14 -16.97 -0.92
C THR A 35 22.86 -15.61 -0.27
N PHE A 36 23.66 -14.59 -0.60
CA PHE A 36 23.47 -13.24 -0.08
C PHE A 36 22.12 -12.65 -0.47
N GLN A 37 21.73 -12.78 -1.74
CA GLN A 37 20.46 -12.25 -2.25
C GLN A 37 19.27 -12.94 -1.59
N ILE A 38 19.33 -14.26 -1.39
CA ILE A 38 18.26 -15.03 -0.73
C ILE A 38 18.08 -14.56 0.71
N PHE A 39 19.17 -14.49 1.48
CA PHE A 39 19.10 -14.01 2.87
C PHE A 39 18.66 -12.55 2.96
N SER A 40 19.15 -11.69 2.07
CA SER A 40 18.76 -10.27 2.04
C SER A 40 17.26 -10.10 1.78
N VAL A 41 16.70 -10.83 0.80
CA VAL A 41 15.26 -10.80 0.52
C VAL A 41 14.47 -11.35 1.70
N LEU A 42 14.89 -12.45 2.31
CA LEU A 42 14.23 -13.03 3.48
C LEU A 42 14.20 -12.05 4.66
N PHE A 43 15.36 -11.49 5.04
CA PHE A 43 15.47 -10.54 6.15
C PHE A 43 14.71 -9.24 5.90
N LEU A 44 14.63 -8.78 4.65
CA LEU A 44 13.83 -7.61 4.29
C LEU A 44 12.32 -7.92 4.23
N SER A 45 11.92 -9.18 4.02
CA SER A 45 10.51 -9.59 4.01
C SER A 45 9.92 -9.81 5.41
N LEU A 46 10.74 -10.13 6.43
CA LEU A 46 10.25 -10.37 7.79
C LEU A 46 9.53 -9.16 8.40
N PRO A 47 10.05 -7.91 8.32
CA PRO A 47 9.33 -6.75 8.85
C PRO A 47 8.07 -6.42 8.05
N VAL A 48 8.00 -6.82 6.78
CA VAL A 48 6.81 -6.66 5.93
C VAL A 48 5.63 -7.46 6.46
N LEU A 49 5.89 -8.60 7.13
CA LEU A 49 4.86 -9.38 7.82
C LEU A 49 4.13 -8.56 8.90
N PHE A 50 4.83 -7.66 9.59
CA PHE A 50 4.24 -6.80 10.62
C PHE A 50 3.75 -5.44 10.10
N LEU A 51 4.07 -5.09 8.84
CA LEU A 51 3.66 -3.84 8.22
C LEU A 51 2.13 -3.70 8.16
N ALA A 52 1.45 -4.76 7.71
CA ALA A 52 0.00 -4.79 7.66
C ALA A 52 -0.62 -4.71 9.06
N SER A 53 0.07 -5.27 10.07
CA SER A 53 -0.36 -5.23 11.47
C SER A 53 -0.45 -3.79 11.98
N HIS A 54 0.56 -2.95 11.74
CA HIS A 54 0.51 -1.56 12.19
C HIS A 54 -0.56 -0.70 11.50
N ASN A 55 -0.83 -0.96 10.21
CA ASN A 55 -1.85 -0.23 9.46
C ASN A 55 -3.28 -0.55 9.94
N LEU A 56 -3.52 -1.80 10.38
CA LEU A 56 -4.85 -2.33 10.66
C LEU A 56 -5.10 -2.60 12.16
N VAL A 57 -4.10 -2.44 13.04
CA VAL A 57 -4.25 -2.64 14.49
C VAL A 57 -5.38 -1.80 15.10
N GLN A 58 -5.71 -0.67 14.48
CA GLN A 58 -6.78 0.21 14.94
C GLN A 58 -8.17 -0.44 14.90
N ASN A 59 -8.40 -1.41 14.00
CA ASN A 59 -9.64 -2.18 13.96
C ASN A 59 -9.93 -2.93 15.27
N PHE A 60 -8.89 -3.26 16.02
CA PHE A 60 -8.98 -3.99 17.28
C PHE A 60 -8.74 -3.07 18.48
N SER A 61 -7.67 -2.26 18.42
CA SER A 61 -7.33 -1.34 19.51
C SER A 61 -8.36 -0.23 19.71
N ALA A 62 -9.09 0.17 18.67
CA ALA A 62 -10.17 1.17 18.73
C ALA A 62 -11.56 0.57 18.49
N ALA A 63 -11.72 -0.74 18.72
CA ALA A 63 -13.04 -1.36 18.73
C ALA A 63 -13.90 -0.72 19.84
N SER A 64 -15.15 -0.42 19.50
CA SER A 64 -16.13 0.11 20.45
C SER A 64 -16.99 -1.04 20.94
N PRO A 65 -16.77 -1.55 22.17
CA PRO A 65 -17.68 -2.51 22.76
C PRO A 65 -19.04 -1.88 23.03
N GLU A 66 -20.04 -2.74 23.25
CA GLU A 66 -21.34 -2.28 23.75
C GLU A 66 -21.13 -1.57 25.09
N HIS A 67 -21.78 -0.41 25.22
CA HIS A 67 -21.62 0.47 26.37
C HIS A 67 -22.97 1.01 26.80
N ARG A 68 -23.06 1.28 28.10
CA ARG A 68 -24.23 1.84 28.76
C ARG A 68 -23.78 2.84 29.79
N CYS A 69 -24.63 3.81 30.09
CA CYS A 69 -24.28 4.84 31.04
C CYS A 69 -24.10 4.27 32.44
N HIS A 70 -23.04 4.70 33.11
CA HIS A 70 -22.85 4.36 34.50
C HIS A 70 -23.84 5.17 35.35
N VAL A 71 -24.60 4.48 36.20
CA VAL A 71 -25.62 5.10 37.05
C VAL A 71 -25.35 4.71 38.49
N THR A 72 -24.81 5.64 39.28
CA THR A 72 -24.58 5.45 40.71
C THR A 72 -25.85 5.76 41.51
N HIS A 73 -26.78 4.80 41.60
CA HIS A 73 -27.96 4.93 42.46
C HIS A 73 -27.75 4.22 43.81
N PRO A 74 -28.02 4.85 44.98
CA PRO A 74 -27.94 4.21 46.30
C PRO A 74 -29.08 3.20 46.60
N GLY A 75 -29.82 2.73 45.58
CA GLY A 75 -30.98 1.84 45.70
C GLY A 75 -30.85 0.53 44.89
N ASN A 76 -31.86 -0.33 44.95
CA ASN A 76 -31.88 -1.66 44.31
C ASN A 76 -31.50 -1.64 42.81
N ILE A 77 -30.70 -2.61 42.38
CA ILE A 77 -30.16 -2.78 41.01
C ILE A 77 -31.26 -2.71 39.93
N SER A 78 -32.47 -3.20 40.22
CA SER A 78 -33.59 -3.22 39.28
C SER A 78 -34.13 -1.83 38.91
N GLN A 79 -33.89 -0.80 39.72
CA GLN A 79 -34.32 0.57 39.41
C GLN A 79 -33.35 1.28 38.46
N GLN A 80 -32.10 0.81 38.33
CA GLN A 80 -31.08 1.44 37.48
C GLN A 80 -31.43 1.36 35.98
N GLU A 81 -32.09 0.29 35.55
CA GLU A 81 -32.52 0.10 34.15
C GLU A 81 -33.60 1.10 33.72
N HIS A 82 -34.35 1.68 34.66
CA HIS A 82 -35.40 2.68 34.37
C HIS A 82 -34.87 4.11 34.20
N LEU A 83 -33.60 4.37 34.53
CA LEU A 83 -32.97 5.69 34.37
C LEU A 83 -32.35 5.93 32.99
N VAL A 84 -32.37 4.91 32.13
CA VAL A 84 -31.87 4.99 30.76
C VAL A 84 -33.07 4.97 29.80
N PRO A 85 -33.23 5.98 28.92
CA PRO A 85 -34.32 6.00 27.96
C PRO A 85 -34.17 4.83 26.97
N LEU A 86 -35.28 4.33 26.46
CA LEU A 86 -35.28 3.41 25.33
C LEU A 86 -35.08 4.23 24.04
N GLY A 87 -34.03 3.92 23.29
CA GLY A 87 -33.80 4.46 21.95
C GLY A 87 -34.83 3.97 20.93
N GLN A 88 -34.70 4.43 19.68
CA GLN A 88 -35.64 4.12 18.60
C GLN A 88 -35.79 2.61 18.31
N ASP A 89 -34.79 1.81 18.66
CA ASP A 89 -34.76 0.36 18.43
C ASP A 89 -35.33 -0.47 19.61
N LEU A 90 -36.03 0.18 20.56
CA LEU A 90 -36.44 -0.42 21.85
C LEU A 90 -35.26 -1.01 22.65
N LYS A 91 -34.04 -0.50 22.43
CA LYS A 91 -32.86 -0.80 23.23
C LYS A 91 -32.52 0.39 24.12
N PRO A 92 -31.94 0.18 25.33
CA PRO A 92 -31.50 1.28 26.17
C PRO A 92 -30.54 2.19 25.40
N ASP A 93 -30.73 3.51 25.50
CA ASP A 93 -29.82 4.48 24.92
C ASP A 93 -28.45 4.38 25.60
N SER A 94 -27.40 4.44 24.78
CA SER A 94 -26.01 4.25 25.22
C SER A 94 -25.33 5.55 25.60
N CYS A 95 -25.93 6.69 25.23
CA CYS A 95 -25.29 8.00 25.29
C CYS A 95 -26.01 9.03 26.18
N GLN A 96 -27.26 8.77 26.55
CA GLN A 96 -28.09 9.68 27.33
C GLN A 96 -28.76 8.95 28.48
N ARG A 97 -29.07 9.71 29.53
CA ARG A 97 -29.85 9.26 30.68
C ARG A 97 -30.89 10.32 31.05
N PHE A 98 -31.89 9.94 31.83
CA PHE A 98 -32.84 10.92 32.37
C PHE A 98 -32.17 11.84 33.39
N ALA A 99 -32.49 13.14 33.33
CA ALA A 99 -32.03 14.15 34.26
C ALA A 99 -32.80 14.02 35.58
N GLY A 100 -32.09 13.56 36.61
CA GLY A 100 -32.63 13.29 37.94
C GLY A 100 -32.95 11.82 38.22
N TRP A 101 -33.19 11.51 39.49
CA TRP A 101 -33.35 10.13 40.00
C TRP A 101 -34.76 9.53 39.81
N LEU A 102 -35.69 10.32 39.30
CA LEU A 102 -37.07 9.92 39.11
C LEU A 102 -37.23 9.53 37.64
N ALA A 103 -37.22 8.22 37.36
CA ALA A 103 -37.77 7.73 36.11
C ALA A 103 -39.21 8.25 35.98
N PRO A 104 -39.65 8.73 34.80
CA PRO A 104 -41.03 9.15 34.63
C PRO A 104 -41.94 7.97 34.97
N ASP A 105 -42.73 8.10 36.03
CA ASP A 105 -43.78 7.14 36.33
C ASP A 105 -44.70 7.06 35.10
N SER A 106 -44.99 5.85 34.63
CA SER A 106 -45.85 5.63 33.45
C SER A 106 -47.29 6.17 33.62
N ASN A 107 -47.62 6.75 34.78
CA ASN A 107 -48.89 7.36 35.12
C ASN A 107 -48.84 8.90 35.23
N ASP A 108 -47.69 9.54 35.02
CA ASP A 108 -47.62 11.00 35.08
C ASP A 108 -48.14 11.62 33.78
N THR A 109 -49.38 12.12 33.84
CA THR A 109 -50.08 12.82 32.76
C THR A 109 -49.68 14.29 32.65
N SER A 110 -48.73 14.75 33.46
CA SER A 110 -48.11 16.05 33.28
C SER A 110 -47.07 15.93 32.15
N GLY A 111 -47.38 16.47 30.96
CA GLY A 111 -46.56 16.40 29.75
C GLY A 111 -45.19 17.11 29.80
N ARG A 112 -44.46 17.04 30.92
CA ARG A 112 -43.03 17.32 30.96
C ARG A 112 -42.32 16.09 30.40
N ALA A 113 -41.90 16.19 29.14
CA ALA A 113 -40.92 15.25 28.60
C ALA A 113 -39.75 15.19 29.58
N ALA A 114 -39.45 14.00 30.11
CA ALA A 114 -38.34 13.82 31.03
C ALA A 114 -37.07 14.37 30.37
N GLU A 115 -36.42 15.31 31.04
CA GLU A 115 -35.25 16.00 30.50
C GLU A 115 -34.10 14.98 30.37
N LEU A 116 -33.37 15.03 29.26
CA LEU A 116 -32.29 14.09 28.95
C LEU A 116 -30.94 14.78 29.14
N GLU A 117 -30.02 14.12 29.83
CA GLU A 117 -28.66 14.61 30.04
C GLU A 117 -27.61 13.61 29.53
N PRO A 118 -26.42 14.09 29.12
CA PRO A 118 -25.30 13.21 28.81
C PRO A 118 -24.84 12.46 30.06
N CYS A 119 -24.17 11.34 29.87
CA CYS A 119 -23.76 10.47 30.97
C CYS A 119 -22.57 11.06 31.73
N LEU A 120 -22.86 11.70 32.87
CA LEU A 120 -21.90 12.44 33.68
C LEU A 120 -20.99 11.53 34.52
N ASP A 121 -21.50 10.37 34.95
CA ASP A 121 -20.79 9.45 35.85
C ASP A 121 -19.96 8.39 35.08
N GLY A 122 -19.74 8.59 33.79
CA GLY A 122 -18.99 7.70 32.91
C GLY A 122 -19.81 6.57 32.28
N TRP A 123 -19.12 5.57 31.75
CA TRP A 123 -19.71 4.45 31.01
C TRP A 123 -19.30 3.10 31.60
N GLN A 124 -20.19 2.13 31.47
CA GLN A 124 -19.93 0.73 31.73
C GLN A 124 -19.87 -0.02 30.39
N TYR A 125 -18.73 -0.67 30.14
CA TYR A 125 -18.45 -1.40 28.91
C TYR A 125 -18.62 -2.91 29.08
N ASP A 126 -19.05 -3.59 28.02
CA ASP A 126 -18.96 -5.04 27.95
C ASP A 126 -17.53 -5.50 27.59
N HIS A 127 -16.90 -6.22 28.51
CA HIS A 127 -15.53 -6.75 28.38
C HIS A 127 -15.48 -8.20 27.88
N SER A 128 -16.62 -8.77 27.43
CA SER A 128 -16.70 -10.15 26.93
C SER A 128 -15.77 -10.41 25.73
N THR A 129 -15.69 -9.44 24.82
CA THR A 129 -14.95 -9.55 23.55
C THR A 129 -13.56 -8.90 23.63
N PHE A 130 -13.44 -7.75 24.26
CA PHE A 130 -12.18 -7.02 24.43
C PHE A 130 -11.93 -6.75 25.91
N ALA A 131 -10.69 -6.98 26.37
CA ALA A 131 -10.33 -6.70 27.76
C ALA A 131 -10.21 -5.19 27.99
N SER A 132 -9.53 -4.50 27.08
CA SER A 132 -9.38 -3.04 27.07
C SER A 132 -9.13 -2.56 25.65
N THR A 133 -9.72 -1.42 25.28
CA THR A 133 -9.49 -0.70 24.01
C THR A 133 -9.18 0.77 24.31
N ILE A 134 -8.63 1.49 23.32
CA ILE A 134 -8.43 2.94 23.45
C ILE A 134 -9.76 3.68 23.66
N VAL A 135 -10.87 3.08 23.23
CA VAL A 135 -12.21 3.63 23.41
C VAL A 135 -12.64 3.48 24.86
N THR A 136 -12.43 2.31 25.48
CA THR A 136 -12.81 2.07 26.89
C THR A 136 -11.88 2.75 27.88
N GLU A 137 -10.64 3.05 27.49
CA GLU A 137 -9.65 3.67 28.39
C GLU A 137 -9.78 5.20 28.46
N TRP A 138 -10.23 5.85 27.39
CA TRP A 138 -10.39 7.30 27.31
C TRP A 138 -11.84 7.75 27.02
N ASP A 139 -12.81 6.86 27.24
CA ASP A 139 -14.25 7.09 27.07
C ASP A 139 -14.61 7.76 25.72
N LEU A 140 -14.04 7.24 24.62
CA LEU A 140 -14.19 7.82 23.27
C LEU A 140 -15.50 7.39 22.59
N VAL A 141 -16.62 7.51 23.31
CA VAL A 141 -17.97 7.15 22.84
C VAL A 141 -18.83 8.38 22.61
N CYS A 142 -19.99 8.19 21.95
CA CYS A 142 -20.99 9.24 21.74
C CYS A 142 -20.40 10.49 21.05
N ASN A 143 -20.41 11.65 21.70
CA ASN A 143 -19.86 12.90 21.16
C ASN A 143 -18.36 12.83 20.83
N LEU A 144 -17.62 11.91 21.47
CA LEU A 144 -16.19 11.71 21.26
C LEU A 144 -15.88 10.57 20.29
N GLN A 145 -16.89 9.87 19.77
CA GLN A 145 -16.71 8.81 18.77
C GLN A 145 -15.84 9.22 17.56
N PRO A 146 -15.93 10.46 17.01
CA PRO A 146 -15.09 10.87 15.88
C PRO A 146 -13.58 10.84 16.18
N LEU A 147 -13.15 10.91 17.45
CA LEU A 147 -11.74 10.89 17.82
C LEU A 147 -11.07 9.56 17.45
N LYS A 148 -11.81 8.44 17.46
CA LYS A 148 -11.27 7.15 17.01
C LYS A 148 -10.84 7.22 15.54
N SER A 149 -11.62 7.88 14.68
CA SER A 149 -11.34 8.04 13.26
C SER A 149 -10.20 9.05 13.03
N LEU A 150 -10.13 10.08 13.89
CA LEU A 150 -9.01 11.04 13.89
C LEU A 150 -7.67 10.35 14.12
N ALA A 151 -7.57 9.43 15.10
CA ALA A 151 -6.33 8.72 15.39
C ALA A 151 -5.82 7.90 14.17
N GLN A 152 -6.71 7.24 13.43
CA GLN A 152 -6.33 6.51 12.22
C GLN A 152 -5.92 7.46 11.09
N SER A 153 -6.62 8.58 10.96
CA SER A 153 -6.32 9.61 9.98
C SER A 153 -4.97 10.26 10.24
N LEU A 154 -4.62 10.52 11.51
CA LEU A 154 -3.30 11.01 11.91
C LEU A 154 -2.19 10.00 11.59
N PHE A 155 -2.40 8.71 11.86
CA PHE A 155 -1.46 7.67 11.44
C PHE A 155 -1.21 7.71 9.93
N MET A 156 -2.28 7.78 9.11
CA MET A 156 -2.18 7.87 7.65
C MET A 156 -1.54 9.17 7.16
N ALA A 157 -1.80 10.30 7.84
CA ALA A 157 -1.11 11.56 7.58
C ALA A 157 0.40 11.44 7.85
N GLY A 158 0.79 10.73 8.93
CA GLY A 158 2.17 10.39 9.20
C GLY A 158 2.80 9.57 8.07
N VAL A 159 2.08 8.58 7.54
CA VAL A 159 2.54 7.80 6.37
C VAL A 159 2.79 8.69 5.15
N LEU A 160 1.93 9.68 4.88
CA LEU A 160 2.12 10.64 3.78
C LEU A 160 3.36 11.51 4.00
N VAL A 161 3.46 12.12 5.17
CA VAL A 161 4.58 13.00 5.52
C VAL A 161 5.90 12.23 5.44
N GLY A 162 5.93 11.01 5.96
CA GLY A 162 7.08 10.12 5.85
C GLY A 162 7.43 9.77 4.41
N ALA A 163 6.44 9.64 3.51
CA ALA A 163 6.71 9.36 2.11
C ALA A 163 7.46 10.50 1.41
N PHE A 164 7.11 11.75 1.71
CA PHE A 164 7.79 12.93 1.17
C PHE A 164 9.17 13.15 1.81
N ILE A 165 9.24 13.14 3.14
CA ILE A 165 10.45 13.45 3.88
C ILE A 165 11.47 12.32 3.76
N LEU A 166 11.11 11.10 4.17
CA LEU A 166 12.04 9.97 4.20
C LEU A 166 12.34 9.44 2.79
N GLY A 167 11.46 9.69 1.81
CA GLY A 167 11.74 9.48 0.40
C GLY A 167 12.91 10.35 -0.08
N ASP A 168 12.79 11.68 0.02
CA ASP A 168 13.87 12.61 -0.38
C ASP A 168 15.16 12.39 0.42
N LEU A 169 15.05 12.16 1.73
CA LEU A 169 16.22 11.86 2.56
C LEU A 169 16.92 10.56 2.14
N SER A 170 16.18 9.54 1.69
CA SER A 170 16.79 8.27 1.27
C SER A 170 17.63 8.40 0.00
N ASP A 171 17.21 9.26 -0.92
CA ASP A 171 17.99 9.52 -2.12
C ASP A 171 19.27 10.31 -1.79
N ARG A 172 19.24 11.17 -0.75
CA ARG A 172 20.40 11.99 -0.33
C ARG A 172 21.38 11.25 0.56
N PHE A 173 20.89 10.51 1.56
CA PHE A 173 21.72 9.92 2.62
C PHE A 173 21.93 8.41 2.49
N GLY A 174 21.21 7.75 1.57
CA GLY A 174 21.32 6.32 1.34
C GLY A 174 20.11 5.55 1.85
N ARG A 175 19.85 4.43 1.18
CA ARG A 175 18.63 3.62 1.40
C ARG A 175 18.73 2.82 2.68
N ARG A 176 19.91 2.25 2.96
CA ARG A 176 20.16 1.48 4.18
C ARG A 176 20.01 2.36 5.42
N LEU A 177 20.61 3.56 5.42
CA LEU A 177 20.58 4.43 6.59
C LEU A 177 19.14 4.80 6.97
N ILE A 178 18.35 5.27 5.99
CA ILE A 178 16.96 5.65 6.24
C ILE A 178 16.10 4.43 6.61
N LEU A 179 16.36 3.25 6.04
CA LEU A 179 15.68 2.01 6.44
C LEU A 179 15.92 1.68 7.92
N ILE A 180 17.17 1.73 8.39
CA ILE A 180 17.55 1.43 9.77
C ILE A 180 16.87 2.41 10.73
N TRP A 181 16.94 3.71 10.44
CA TRP A 181 16.27 4.75 11.23
C TRP A 181 14.76 4.58 11.26
N SER A 182 14.16 4.21 10.13
CA SER A 182 12.73 3.96 10.02
C SER A 182 12.29 2.78 10.90
N LEU A 183 13.05 1.67 10.90
CA LEU A 183 12.77 0.52 11.77
C LEU A 183 12.84 0.91 13.25
N LEU A 184 13.87 1.66 13.65
CA LEU A 184 13.99 2.16 15.03
C LEU A 184 12.83 3.09 15.40
N MET A 185 12.44 3.99 14.50
CA MET A 185 11.33 4.91 14.71
C MET A 185 10.01 4.15 14.91
N VAL A 186 9.72 3.13 14.10
CA VAL A 186 8.52 2.29 14.27
C VAL A 186 8.58 1.52 15.60
N ALA A 187 9.73 0.95 15.95
CA ALA A 187 9.89 0.22 17.21
C ALA A 187 9.67 1.13 18.43
N ALA A 188 10.36 2.28 18.48
CA ALA A 188 10.31 3.20 19.61
C ALA A 188 8.94 3.90 19.73
N MET A 189 8.39 4.41 18.62
CA MET A 189 7.12 5.13 18.64
C MET A 189 5.95 4.16 18.81
N GLY A 190 6.01 2.97 18.21
CA GLY A 190 4.99 1.94 18.35
C GLY A 190 4.89 1.39 19.78
N THR A 191 6.03 1.18 20.45
CA THR A 191 6.06 0.83 21.87
C THR A 191 5.68 2.00 22.77
N GLY A 192 6.11 3.22 22.45
CA GLY A 192 5.66 4.44 23.14
C GLY A 192 4.15 4.62 23.11
N ALA A 193 3.49 4.30 21.99
CA ALA A 193 2.03 4.32 21.88
C ALA A 193 1.36 3.38 22.89
N ALA A 194 1.93 2.18 23.11
CA ALA A 194 1.39 1.22 24.07
C ALA A 194 1.54 1.65 25.55
N PHE A 195 2.50 2.53 25.85
CA PHE A 195 2.71 3.09 27.20
C PHE A 195 2.10 4.49 27.37
N SER A 196 1.39 5.01 26.35
CA SER A 196 0.78 6.33 26.43
C SER A 196 -0.33 6.37 27.48
N ASN A 197 -0.35 7.42 28.30
CA ASN A 197 -1.38 7.63 29.35
C ASN A 197 -2.41 8.71 28.95
N SER A 198 -2.27 9.27 27.75
CA SER A 198 -3.16 10.29 27.21
C SER A 198 -3.42 10.01 25.74
N PHE A 199 -4.67 10.21 25.32
CA PHE A 199 -5.07 10.05 23.93
C PHE A 199 -4.26 10.93 22.96
N LEU A 200 -3.87 12.15 23.38
CA LEU A 200 -3.04 13.03 22.55
C LEU A 200 -1.63 12.44 22.35
N ALA A 201 -1.02 11.91 23.43
CA ALA A 201 0.28 11.27 23.34
C ALA A 201 0.21 10.02 22.45
N TYR A 202 -0.84 9.21 22.57
CA TYR A 202 -1.11 8.08 21.67
C TYR A 202 -1.14 8.53 20.19
N CYS A 203 -1.90 9.58 19.88
CA CYS A 203 -2.01 10.14 18.54
C CYS A 203 -0.66 10.61 17.98
N ILE A 204 0.17 11.29 18.79
CA ILE A 204 1.51 11.73 18.39
C ILE A 204 2.40 10.52 18.08
N PHE A 205 2.43 9.52 18.96
CA PHE A 205 3.22 8.31 18.75
C PHE A 205 2.76 7.53 17.51
N ARG A 206 1.45 7.44 17.27
CA ARG A 206 0.89 6.81 16.05
C ARG A 206 1.28 7.60 14.80
N PHE A 207 1.19 8.92 14.81
CA PHE A 207 1.64 9.77 13.69
C PHE A 207 3.11 9.55 13.36
N LEU A 208 4.00 9.58 14.37
CA LEU A 208 5.43 9.33 14.19
C LEU A 208 5.73 7.88 13.74
N SER A 209 4.98 6.90 14.25
CA SER A 209 5.06 5.51 13.76
C SER A 209 4.69 5.41 12.28
N GLY A 210 3.67 6.17 11.84
CA GLY A 210 3.28 6.27 10.43
C GLY A 210 4.41 6.80 9.54
N ILE A 211 5.13 7.83 10.00
CA ILE A 211 6.32 8.35 9.30
C ILE A 211 7.36 7.25 9.13
N GLY A 212 7.71 6.55 10.20
CA GLY A 212 8.69 5.45 10.17
C GLY A 212 8.25 4.31 9.25
N ILE A 213 6.97 3.92 9.27
CA ILE A 213 6.43 2.89 8.39
C ILE A 213 6.59 3.24 6.92
N SER A 214 6.35 4.50 6.56
CA SER A 214 6.51 4.97 5.20
C SER A 214 7.96 4.93 4.74
N GLY A 215 8.88 5.41 5.59
CA GLY A 215 10.32 5.35 5.31
C GLY A 215 10.83 3.92 5.14
N PHE A 216 10.38 2.99 5.99
CA PHE A 216 10.67 1.57 5.83
C PHE A 216 10.17 1.06 4.47
N LEU A 217 8.89 1.31 4.17
CA LEU A 217 8.18 0.82 2.98
C LEU A 217 8.80 1.28 1.66
N LEU A 218 9.29 2.52 1.60
CA LEU A 218 9.98 3.06 0.43
C LEU A 218 11.36 2.44 0.23
N ASN A 219 12.10 2.22 1.32
CA ASN A 219 13.49 1.82 1.26
C ASN A 219 13.70 0.31 1.13
N TYR A 220 12.85 -0.52 1.73
CA TYR A 220 13.06 -1.99 1.68
C TYR A 220 12.85 -2.55 0.27
N ILE A 221 11.82 -2.10 -0.46
CA ILE A 221 11.57 -2.53 -1.85
C ILE A 221 12.77 -2.12 -2.71
N CYS A 222 13.13 -0.84 -2.63
CA CYS A 222 14.26 -0.24 -3.32
C CYS A 222 15.57 -1.00 -3.10
N LEU A 223 15.94 -1.24 -1.84
CA LEU A 223 17.16 -1.96 -1.47
C LEU A 223 17.11 -3.42 -1.94
N SER A 224 15.96 -4.09 -1.82
CA SER A 224 15.81 -5.47 -2.27
C SER A 224 15.99 -5.63 -3.79
N LEU A 225 15.43 -4.71 -4.58
CA LEU A 225 15.50 -4.78 -6.05
C LEU A 225 16.86 -4.36 -6.62
N GLU A 226 17.63 -3.58 -5.87
CA GLU A 226 18.97 -3.16 -6.29
C GLU A 226 20.04 -4.22 -6.05
N TRP A 227 19.82 -5.16 -5.13
CA TRP A 227 20.69 -6.30 -4.91
C TRP A 227 20.28 -7.55 -5.71
N VAL A 228 19.13 -7.51 -6.38
CA VAL A 228 18.55 -8.63 -7.12
C VAL A 228 18.62 -8.38 -8.64
N PRO A 229 19.09 -9.35 -9.43
CA PRO A 229 19.10 -9.26 -10.89
C PRO A 229 17.70 -9.06 -11.47
N THR A 230 17.60 -8.35 -12.60
CA THR A 230 16.32 -7.95 -13.21
C THR A 230 15.36 -9.14 -13.44
N LYS A 231 15.89 -10.31 -13.80
CA LYS A 231 15.11 -11.55 -14.02
C LYS A 231 14.31 -12.01 -12.79
N TYR A 232 14.81 -11.78 -11.58
CA TYR A 232 14.18 -12.25 -10.33
C TYR A 232 13.37 -11.17 -9.61
N ARG A 233 13.38 -9.92 -10.09
CA ARG A 233 12.69 -8.81 -9.43
C ARG A 233 11.20 -9.04 -9.27
N ALA A 234 10.52 -9.55 -10.30
CA ALA A 234 9.08 -9.84 -10.23
C ALA A 234 8.77 -10.90 -9.15
N MET A 235 9.60 -11.94 -9.04
CA MET A 235 9.46 -12.97 -8.01
C MET A 235 9.65 -12.39 -6.60
N VAL A 236 10.66 -11.55 -6.40
CA VAL A 236 10.95 -10.92 -5.10
C VAL A 236 9.81 -10.00 -4.66
N VAL A 237 9.27 -9.16 -5.56
CA VAL A 237 8.09 -8.33 -5.26
C VAL A 237 6.88 -9.20 -4.92
N SER A 238 6.69 -10.32 -5.62
CA SER A 238 5.60 -11.26 -5.35
C SER A 238 5.71 -11.85 -3.93
N ILE A 239 6.90 -12.32 -3.54
CA ILE A 239 7.18 -12.86 -2.19
C ILE A 239 6.87 -11.80 -1.13
N GLN A 240 7.33 -10.56 -1.32
CA GLN A 240 7.06 -9.46 -0.39
C GLN A 240 5.56 -9.15 -0.28
N SER A 241 4.84 -9.15 -1.40
CA SER A 241 3.38 -8.97 -1.43
C SER A 241 2.65 -10.06 -0.65
N TYR A 242 3.06 -11.33 -0.80
CA TYR A 242 2.51 -12.44 -0.02
C TYR A 242 2.85 -12.34 1.47
N CYS A 243 4.06 -11.89 1.82
CA CYS A 243 4.43 -11.64 3.22
C CYS A 243 3.52 -10.58 3.85
N SER A 244 3.22 -9.49 3.13
CA SER A 244 2.29 -8.47 3.62
C SER A 244 0.89 -9.02 3.86
N THR A 245 0.41 -9.93 3.01
CA THR A 245 -0.91 -10.57 3.16
C THR A 245 -0.94 -11.57 4.32
N ALA A 246 0.10 -12.39 4.46
CA ALA A 246 0.27 -13.27 5.61
C ALA A 246 0.27 -12.46 6.92
N GLY A 247 0.81 -11.24 6.87
CA GLY A 247 0.76 -10.29 7.97
C GLY A 247 -0.65 -9.87 8.40
N GLN A 248 -1.59 -9.74 7.45
CA GLN A 248 -2.99 -9.43 7.77
C GLN A 248 -3.68 -10.57 8.50
N VAL A 249 -3.39 -11.82 8.09
CA VAL A 249 -3.88 -13.03 8.76
C VAL A 249 -3.28 -13.14 10.16
N LEU A 250 -1.96 -12.91 10.26
CA LEU A 250 -1.25 -12.91 11.54
C LEU A 250 -1.85 -11.88 12.51
N LEU A 251 -2.17 -10.66 12.06
CA LEU A 251 -2.81 -9.66 12.90
C LEU A 251 -4.14 -10.17 13.47
N GLY A 252 -4.99 -10.80 12.65
CA GLY A 252 -6.27 -11.34 13.11
C GLY A 252 -6.09 -12.40 14.20
N GLY A 253 -5.10 -13.27 14.04
CA GLY A 253 -4.73 -14.27 15.07
C GLY A 253 -4.18 -13.64 16.35
N LEU A 254 -3.26 -12.68 16.23
CA LEU A 254 -2.69 -11.95 17.36
C LEU A 254 -3.77 -11.19 18.14
N ALA A 255 -4.68 -10.50 17.45
CA ALA A 255 -5.76 -9.76 18.09
C ALA A 255 -6.78 -10.68 18.79
N TYR A 256 -7.03 -11.89 18.25
CA TYR A 256 -7.89 -12.86 18.92
C TYR A 256 -7.27 -13.39 20.22
N ALA A 257 -5.95 -13.63 20.22
CA ALA A 257 -5.20 -14.10 21.38
C ALA A 257 -4.95 -12.99 22.41
N ILE A 258 -4.68 -11.77 21.96
CA ILE A 258 -4.32 -10.60 22.78
C ILE A 258 -5.41 -9.55 22.62
N ARG A 259 -6.38 -9.57 23.56
CA ARG A 259 -7.57 -8.71 23.56
C ARG A 259 -7.40 -7.38 24.29
N ASP A 260 -6.20 -7.14 24.80
CA ASP A 260 -5.79 -5.88 25.41
C ASP A 260 -5.00 -5.06 24.39
N TRP A 261 -5.42 -3.82 24.14
CA TRP A 261 -4.83 -2.99 23.09
C TRP A 261 -3.37 -2.63 23.34
N ARG A 262 -2.94 -2.47 24.60
CA ARG A 262 -1.54 -2.12 24.94
C ARG A 262 -0.63 -3.29 24.64
N TRP A 263 -1.01 -4.49 25.08
CA TRP A 263 -0.27 -5.71 24.78
C TRP A 263 -0.27 -6.06 23.30
N LEU A 264 -1.38 -5.83 22.60
CA LEU A 264 -1.46 -6.04 21.16
C LEU A 264 -0.52 -5.08 20.41
N GLN A 265 -0.52 -3.80 20.79
CA GLN A 265 0.37 -2.79 20.21
C GLN A 265 1.85 -3.11 20.49
N LEU A 266 2.19 -3.62 21.69
CA LEU A 266 3.53 -4.12 22.02
C LEU A 266 3.92 -5.34 21.20
N ALA A 267 3.03 -6.33 21.07
CA ALA A 267 3.31 -7.55 20.30
C ALA A 267 3.62 -7.27 18.82
N ILE A 268 3.02 -6.21 18.26
CA ILE A 268 3.26 -5.79 16.88
C ILE A 268 4.53 -4.94 16.76
N SER A 269 4.81 -4.07 17.74
CA SER A 269 5.91 -3.09 17.67
C SER A 269 7.26 -3.63 18.17
N ALA A 270 7.26 -4.50 19.19
CA ALA A 270 8.49 -5.02 19.79
C ALA A 270 9.39 -5.81 18.81
N PRO A 271 8.86 -6.62 17.87
CA PRO A 271 9.68 -7.30 16.86
C PRO A 271 10.55 -6.36 16.01
N PHE A 272 10.14 -5.09 15.84
CA PHE A 272 10.93 -4.11 15.10
C PHE A 272 12.28 -3.77 15.75
N PHE A 273 12.46 -3.97 17.05
CA PHE A 273 13.78 -3.87 17.67
C PHE A 273 14.74 -4.96 17.19
N GLY A 274 14.24 -6.19 17.01
CA GLY A 274 15.01 -7.28 16.42
C GLY A 274 15.33 -6.99 14.95
N PHE A 275 14.36 -6.46 14.20
CA PHE A 275 14.54 -6.05 12.81
C PHE A 275 15.60 -4.96 12.65
N PHE A 276 15.55 -3.96 13.53
CA PHE A 276 16.58 -2.94 13.63
C PHE A 276 17.96 -3.54 13.91
N ALA A 277 18.09 -4.43 14.90
CA ALA A 277 19.37 -5.01 15.28
C ALA A 277 20.06 -5.78 14.14
N TYR A 278 19.34 -6.62 13.38
CA TYR A 278 19.97 -7.34 12.27
C TYR A 278 20.12 -6.49 11.00
N SER A 279 19.37 -5.39 10.85
CA SER A 279 19.43 -4.56 9.64
C SER A 279 20.80 -3.91 9.43
N TRP A 280 21.64 -3.83 10.46
CA TRP A 280 23.05 -3.45 10.34
C TRP A 280 23.88 -4.41 9.47
N TRP A 281 23.47 -5.66 9.29
CA TRP A 281 24.17 -6.60 8.41
C TRP A 281 23.99 -6.25 6.92
N LEU A 282 22.90 -5.58 6.55
CA LEU A 282 22.61 -5.27 5.15
C LEU A 282 23.60 -4.24 4.59
N PRO A 283 24.24 -4.47 3.44
CA PRO A 283 25.08 -3.49 2.78
C PRO A 283 24.23 -2.41 2.09
N GLU A 284 24.79 -1.20 1.97
CA GLU A 284 24.17 -0.12 1.20
C GLU A 284 24.17 -0.47 -0.30
N SER A 285 23.17 0.02 -1.02
CA SER A 285 23.00 -0.22 -2.45
C SER A 285 24.25 0.13 -3.25
N ALA A 286 24.83 -0.87 -3.92
CA ALA A 286 25.98 -0.65 -4.80
C ALA A 286 25.64 0.31 -5.94
N ARG A 287 24.39 0.30 -6.43
CA ARG A 287 23.94 1.23 -7.46
C ARG A 287 23.91 2.67 -6.95
N TRP A 288 23.35 2.91 -5.77
CA TRP A 288 23.30 4.24 -5.16
C TRP A 288 24.71 4.79 -4.91
N LEU A 289 25.62 3.96 -4.40
CA LEU A 289 27.02 4.34 -4.15
C LEU A 289 27.75 4.75 -5.43
N LEU A 290 27.55 4.01 -6.53
CA LEU A 290 28.11 4.38 -7.84
C LEU A 290 27.55 5.71 -8.37
N LEU A 291 26.25 5.94 -8.20
CA LEU A 291 25.59 7.19 -8.62
C LEU A 291 26.03 8.40 -7.80
N ASN A 292 26.32 8.22 -6.51
CA ASN A 292 26.82 9.27 -5.62
C ASN A 292 28.34 9.42 -5.61
N ASN A 293 29.02 8.79 -6.58
CA ASN A 293 30.47 8.87 -6.77
C ASN A 293 31.30 8.26 -5.61
N GLU A 294 30.69 7.44 -4.75
CA GLU A 294 31.36 6.67 -3.69
C GLU A 294 31.83 5.30 -4.21
N ARG A 295 32.67 5.32 -5.25
CA ARG A 295 33.06 4.10 -5.98
C ARG A 295 33.81 3.09 -5.11
N GLU A 296 34.70 3.54 -4.23
CA GLU A 296 35.43 2.64 -3.34
C GLU A 296 34.50 1.86 -2.41
N ALA A 297 33.48 2.52 -1.87
CA ALA A 297 32.47 1.86 -1.04
C ALA A 297 31.64 0.87 -1.87
N ALA A 298 31.26 1.23 -3.10
CA ALA A 298 30.55 0.33 -4.01
C ALA A 298 31.35 -0.94 -4.31
N LEU A 299 32.64 -0.80 -4.66
CA LEU A 299 33.54 -1.92 -4.94
C LEU A 299 33.75 -2.80 -3.70
N ARG A 300 33.89 -2.21 -2.50
CA ARG A 300 33.97 -2.97 -1.24
C ARG A 300 32.71 -3.80 -1.01
N ASN A 301 31.53 -3.23 -1.21
CA ASN A 301 30.26 -3.95 -1.03
C ASN A 301 30.10 -5.07 -2.07
N LEU A 302 30.43 -4.81 -3.35
CA LEU A 302 30.39 -5.82 -4.41
C LEU A 302 31.35 -6.99 -4.13
N LYS A 303 32.59 -6.71 -3.69
CA LYS A 303 33.54 -7.76 -3.28
C LYS A 303 33.04 -8.57 -2.09
N HIS A 304 32.44 -7.89 -1.10
CA HIS A 304 31.87 -8.56 0.07
C HIS A 304 30.75 -9.52 -0.34
N VAL A 305 29.82 -9.07 -1.19
CA VAL A 305 28.72 -9.90 -1.69
C VAL A 305 29.22 -11.05 -2.57
N ALA A 306 30.19 -10.79 -3.46
CA ALA A 306 30.82 -11.83 -4.29
C ALA A 306 31.46 -12.93 -3.42
N ARG A 307 32.09 -12.56 -2.30
CA ARG A 307 32.68 -13.52 -1.34
C ARG A 307 31.61 -14.36 -0.65
N ILE A 308 30.51 -13.76 -0.20
CA ILE A 308 29.38 -14.50 0.41
C ILE A 308 28.76 -15.48 -0.58
N ASN A 309 28.71 -15.10 -1.86
CA ASN A 309 28.21 -15.94 -2.94
C ASN A 309 29.21 -16.98 -3.45
N GLY A 310 30.41 -17.08 -2.87
CA GLY A 310 31.44 -18.03 -3.31
C GLY A 310 32.11 -17.69 -4.65
N LYS A 311 31.92 -16.48 -5.16
CA LYS A 311 32.48 -15.99 -6.44
C LYS A 311 33.54 -14.90 -6.26
N ALA A 312 34.44 -15.08 -5.30
CA ALA A 312 35.45 -14.06 -4.96
C ALA A 312 36.33 -13.65 -6.16
N ALA A 313 36.75 -14.62 -7.00
CA ALA A 313 37.56 -14.36 -8.19
C ALA A 313 36.82 -13.55 -9.27
N ALA A 314 35.53 -13.84 -9.51
CA ALA A 314 34.71 -13.06 -10.44
C ALA A 314 34.47 -11.64 -9.92
N GLY A 315 34.28 -11.48 -8.61
CA GLY A 315 34.17 -10.15 -7.98
C GLY A 315 35.43 -9.31 -8.12
N GLU A 316 36.63 -9.91 -8.16
CA GLU A 316 37.88 -9.19 -8.40
C GLU A 316 38.07 -8.79 -9.88
N ALA A 317 37.70 -9.66 -10.82
CA ALA A 317 37.74 -9.36 -12.25
C ALA A 317 36.80 -8.20 -12.62
N VAL A 318 35.56 -8.24 -12.10
CA VAL A 318 34.56 -7.18 -12.23
C VAL A 318 35.07 -5.83 -11.70
N VAL A 319 35.77 -5.85 -10.56
CA VAL A 319 36.34 -4.64 -9.97
C VAL A 319 37.47 -4.08 -10.83
N LEU A 320 38.31 -4.95 -11.40
CA LEU A 320 39.40 -4.54 -12.28
C LEU A 320 38.85 -3.87 -13.54
N GLU A 321 37.81 -4.43 -14.14
CA GLU A 321 37.15 -3.90 -15.34
C GLU A 321 36.45 -2.55 -15.07
N MET A 322 35.79 -2.41 -13.91
CA MET A 322 35.24 -1.13 -13.44
C MET A 322 36.29 -0.06 -13.10
N LEU A 323 37.53 -0.45 -12.85
CA LEU A 323 38.67 0.47 -12.68
C LEU A 323 39.27 0.84 -14.05
N GLU A 324 39.34 -0.09 -14.99
CA GLU A 324 39.89 0.10 -16.35
C GLU A 324 39.00 0.99 -17.23
N THR A 325 37.67 0.89 -17.12
CA THR A 325 36.71 1.79 -17.79
C THR A 325 36.87 3.26 -17.38
N GLN A 326 37.56 3.55 -16.27
CA GLN A 326 37.78 4.93 -15.78
C GLN A 326 38.92 5.65 -16.49
N THR A 327 39.85 4.92 -17.11
CA THR A 327 40.98 5.53 -17.83
C THR A 327 40.56 6.21 -19.14
N GLY A 328 39.30 6.02 -19.60
CA GLY A 328 38.87 6.43 -20.95
C GLY A 328 37.59 7.27 -21.07
N GLY A 329 36.85 7.60 -20.00
CA GLY A 329 35.60 8.33 -20.19
C GLY A 329 34.94 8.88 -18.94
N SER A 330 34.53 10.15 -19.04
CA SER A 330 33.68 10.88 -18.10
C SER A 330 32.46 10.05 -17.68
N SER A 331 32.15 10.09 -16.38
CA SER A 331 30.95 9.52 -15.77
C SER A 331 29.71 9.76 -16.64
N PRO A 332 28.82 8.77 -16.85
CA PRO A 332 27.56 9.01 -17.51
C PRO A 332 26.80 10.05 -16.68
N GLY A 333 26.74 11.27 -17.21
CA GLY A 333 26.04 12.38 -16.61
C GLY A 333 24.60 11.95 -16.35
N ARG A 334 24.10 12.31 -15.17
CA ARG A 334 22.69 12.25 -14.81
C ARG A 334 21.89 12.83 -15.97
N GLY A 335 21.28 11.99 -16.80
CA GLY A 335 20.27 12.46 -17.73
C GLY A 335 19.21 13.11 -16.87
N ASN A 336 19.11 14.44 -16.93
CA ASN A 336 18.08 15.20 -16.21
C ASN A 336 16.73 14.90 -16.86
N HIS A 337 16.22 13.68 -16.67
CA HIS A 337 14.85 13.35 -16.96
C HIS A 337 14.02 13.94 -15.83
N SER A 338 13.32 15.03 -16.15
CA SER A 338 12.49 15.75 -15.21
C SER A 338 11.19 14.99 -14.99
N CYS A 339 10.56 15.15 -13.82
CA CYS A 339 9.22 14.59 -13.55
C CYS A 339 8.19 15.02 -14.62
N LEU A 340 8.41 16.17 -15.25
CA LEU A 340 7.59 16.69 -16.36
C LEU A 340 7.67 15.84 -17.64
N ASP A 341 8.74 15.05 -17.83
CA ASP A 341 8.87 14.20 -19.01
C ASP A 341 7.80 13.09 -19.05
N LEU A 342 7.22 12.73 -17.90
CA LEU A 342 6.12 11.77 -17.80
C LEU A 342 4.82 12.25 -18.48
N PHE A 343 4.63 13.58 -18.53
CA PHE A 343 3.44 14.22 -19.09
C PHE A 343 3.71 14.89 -20.45
N ARG A 344 4.95 14.78 -20.94
CA ARG A 344 5.42 15.49 -22.12
C ARG A 344 4.92 14.86 -23.42
N THR A 345 4.89 13.54 -23.50
CA THR A 345 4.44 12.82 -24.69
C THR A 345 3.04 12.22 -24.51
N PRO A 346 2.18 12.20 -25.54
CA PRO A 346 0.77 11.90 -25.39
C PRO A 346 0.48 10.43 -25.02
N GLY A 347 1.26 9.47 -25.52
CA GLY A 347 1.15 8.05 -25.18
C GLY A 347 1.54 7.79 -23.73
N LEU A 348 2.69 8.31 -23.30
CA LEU A 348 3.17 8.18 -21.93
C LEU A 348 2.26 8.89 -20.92
N ARG A 349 1.73 10.06 -21.26
CA ARG A 349 0.74 10.79 -20.45
C ARG A 349 -0.52 9.96 -20.24
N ARG A 350 -1.04 9.32 -21.30
CA ARG A 350 -2.23 8.44 -21.20
C ARG A 350 -1.98 7.27 -20.25
N ILE A 351 -0.84 6.60 -20.40
CA ILE A 351 -0.42 5.49 -19.53
C ILE A 351 -0.35 5.96 -18.07
N SER A 352 0.35 7.06 -17.82
CA SER A 352 0.58 7.59 -16.47
C SER A 352 -0.73 7.99 -15.79
N CYS A 353 -1.60 8.75 -16.48
CA CYS A 353 -2.89 9.14 -15.92
C CYS A 353 -3.79 7.93 -15.60
N CYS A 354 -3.84 6.92 -16.48
CA CYS A 354 -4.62 5.71 -16.23
C CYS A 354 -4.08 4.93 -15.03
N LEU A 355 -2.77 4.71 -14.94
CA LEU A 355 -2.16 4.00 -13.82
C LEU A 355 -2.29 4.76 -12.49
N MET A 356 -2.21 6.10 -12.51
CA MET A 356 -2.48 6.93 -11.33
C MET A 356 -3.92 6.78 -10.85
N LEU A 357 -4.91 6.86 -11.76
CA LEU A 357 -6.32 6.72 -11.43
C LEU A 357 -6.66 5.31 -10.90
N ILE A 358 -6.10 4.27 -11.53
CA ILE A 358 -6.19 2.87 -11.06
C ILE A 358 -5.59 2.74 -9.65
N SER A 359 -4.38 3.26 -9.44
CA SER A 359 -3.68 3.18 -8.16
C SER A 359 -4.45 3.89 -7.05
N PHE A 360 -4.97 5.09 -7.31
CA PHE A 360 -5.80 5.84 -6.39
C PHE A 360 -7.04 5.07 -5.96
N SER A 361 -7.85 4.69 -6.95
CA SER A 361 -9.16 4.06 -6.77
C SER A 361 -9.03 2.73 -6.04
N MET A 362 -8.08 1.90 -6.48
CA MET A 362 -7.80 0.61 -5.87
C MET A 362 -7.36 0.75 -4.42
N ASN A 363 -6.39 1.63 -4.10
CA ASN A 363 -5.92 1.79 -2.72
C ASN A 363 -7.01 2.40 -1.82
N MET A 364 -7.79 3.35 -2.33
CA MET A 364 -8.89 3.94 -1.58
C MET A 364 -9.93 2.87 -1.19
N ALA A 365 -10.40 2.07 -2.15
CA ALA A 365 -11.35 0.99 -1.85
C ALA A 365 -10.72 -0.11 -0.96
N TYR A 366 -9.47 -0.49 -1.24
CA TYR A 366 -8.78 -1.55 -0.50
C TYR A 366 -8.61 -1.19 0.97
N PHE A 367 -8.08 0.00 1.26
CA PHE A 367 -7.90 0.47 2.63
C PHE A 367 -9.25 0.82 3.27
N GLY A 368 -10.19 1.41 2.54
CA GLY A 368 -11.52 1.75 3.05
C GLY A 368 -12.25 0.53 3.61
N LEU A 369 -12.27 -0.58 2.87
CA LEU A 369 -12.84 -1.83 3.37
C LEU A 369 -12.07 -2.40 4.56
N SER A 370 -10.76 -2.18 4.61
CA SER A 370 -9.89 -2.78 5.62
C SER A 370 -9.82 -2.00 6.93
N MET A 371 -10.16 -0.71 6.94
CA MET A 371 -9.98 0.17 8.11
C MET A 371 -11.20 0.27 9.04
N ASP A 372 -12.36 -0.24 8.64
CA ASP A 372 -13.50 -0.35 9.53
C ASP A 372 -14.28 -1.64 9.27
N LEU A 373 -13.92 -2.67 10.03
CA LEU A 373 -14.55 -3.98 9.97
C LEU A 373 -15.88 -4.03 10.75
N SER A 374 -16.15 -3.04 11.60
CA SER A 374 -17.34 -3.03 12.44
C SER A 374 -18.62 -2.78 11.65
N ILE A 375 -18.51 -2.13 10.48
CA ILE A 375 -19.60 -1.84 9.53
C ILE A 375 -20.34 -3.10 9.07
N PHE A 376 -19.69 -4.26 9.12
CA PHE A 376 -20.27 -5.53 8.69
C PHE A 376 -21.14 -6.21 9.76
N GLY A 377 -21.15 -5.72 11.01
CA GLY A 377 -21.97 -6.27 12.09
C GLY A 377 -21.62 -7.70 12.52
N LEU A 378 -20.46 -8.21 12.09
CA LEU A 378 -19.97 -9.56 12.40
C LEU A 378 -18.73 -9.48 13.30
N ASN A 379 -18.31 -10.64 13.81
CA ASN A 379 -17.11 -10.74 14.64
C ASN A 379 -15.87 -10.21 13.87
N VAL A 380 -15.26 -9.14 14.40
CA VAL A 380 -14.15 -8.41 13.78
C VAL A 380 -12.95 -9.30 13.49
N PHE A 381 -12.66 -10.29 14.35
CA PHE A 381 -11.56 -11.25 14.15
C PHE A 381 -11.81 -12.14 12.93
N LEU A 382 -13.04 -12.62 12.76
CA LEU A 382 -13.45 -13.47 11.64
C LEU A 382 -13.39 -12.71 10.31
N VAL A 383 -13.90 -11.47 10.29
CA VAL A 383 -13.84 -10.61 9.10
C VAL A 383 -12.38 -10.36 8.68
N GLN A 384 -11.51 -10.02 9.64
CA GLN A 384 -10.08 -9.82 9.36
C GLN A 384 -9.42 -11.10 8.79
N LEU A 385 -9.77 -12.27 9.32
CA LEU A 385 -9.26 -13.55 8.84
C LEU A 385 -9.69 -13.82 7.40
N PHE A 386 -10.97 -13.66 7.08
CA PHE A 386 -11.47 -13.84 5.71
C PHE A 386 -10.85 -12.84 4.74
N PHE A 387 -10.65 -11.60 5.18
CA PHE A 387 -9.98 -10.57 4.39
C PHE A 387 -8.52 -10.91 4.08
N GLY A 388 -7.76 -11.43 5.05
CA GLY A 388 -6.40 -11.89 4.80
C GLY A 388 -6.36 -13.16 3.93
N ALA A 389 -7.28 -14.11 4.14
CA ALA A 389 -7.34 -15.35 3.38
C ALA A 389 -7.70 -15.12 1.91
N ILE A 390 -8.72 -14.29 1.63
CA ILE A 390 -9.12 -13.99 0.24
C ILE A 390 -8.04 -13.21 -0.49
N ASP A 391 -7.33 -12.31 0.20
CA ASP A 391 -6.22 -11.54 -0.37
C ASP A 391 -5.10 -12.48 -0.86
N LEU A 392 -4.80 -13.54 -0.09
CA LEU A 392 -3.80 -14.55 -0.46
C LEU A 392 -4.26 -15.37 -1.68
N VAL A 393 -5.48 -15.89 -1.63
CA VAL A 393 -6.05 -16.73 -2.68
C VAL A 393 -6.17 -15.94 -3.99
N ALA A 394 -6.65 -14.71 -3.94
CA ALA A 394 -6.85 -13.88 -5.12
C ALA A 394 -5.51 -13.44 -5.75
N LYS A 395 -4.50 -13.09 -4.95
CA LYS A 395 -3.16 -12.78 -5.45
C LYS A 395 -2.50 -14.00 -6.11
N MET A 396 -2.66 -15.19 -5.53
CA MET A 396 -2.16 -16.45 -6.13
C MET A 396 -2.88 -16.76 -7.45
N ALA A 397 -4.21 -16.68 -7.47
CA ALA A 397 -5.00 -16.87 -8.69
C ALA A 397 -4.60 -15.86 -9.78
N CYS A 398 -4.40 -14.59 -9.42
CA CYS A 398 -3.95 -13.55 -10.34
C CYS A 398 -2.56 -13.85 -10.92
N ALA A 399 -1.59 -14.24 -10.08
CA ALA A 399 -0.25 -14.60 -10.53
C ALA A 399 -0.27 -15.75 -11.55
N LEU A 400 -1.11 -16.76 -11.35
CA LEU A 400 -1.31 -17.86 -12.30
C LEU A 400 -1.98 -17.36 -13.58
N LEU A 401 -3.06 -16.58 -13.48
CA LEU A 401 -3.79 -16.04 -14.64
C LEU A 401 -2.90 -15.15 -15.51
N LEU A 402 -1.98 -14.38 -14.94
CA LEU A 402 -1.05 -13.52 -15.67
C LEU A 402 -0.12 -14.29 -16.62
N SER A 403 0.07 -15.59 -16.40
CA SER A 403 0.87 -16.45 -17.29
C SER A 403 0.10 -16.90 -18.55
N TYR A 404 -1.24 -16.88 -18.51
CA TYR A 404 -2.10 -17.36 -19.60
C TYR A 404 -2.90 -16.24 -20.27
N VAL A 405 -3.26 -15.19 -19.52
CA VAL A 405 -4.16 -14.12 -19.94
C VAL A 405 -3.40 -12.78 -19.96
N GLY A 406 -3.77 -11.91 -20.90
CA GLY A 406 -3.21 -10.57 -21.02
C GLY A 406 -3.37 -9.72 -19.76
N ARG A 407 -2.35 -8.92 -19.42
CA ARG A 407 -2.30 -8.09 -18.20
C ARG A 407 -3.44 -7.08 -18.18
N ARG A 408 -3.73 -6.49 -19.34
CA ARG A 408 -4.78 -5.47 -19.50
C ARG A 408 -6.16 -6.01 -19.13
N LEU A 409 -6.47 -7.23 -19.57
CA LEU A 409 -7.77 -7.85 -19.34
C LEU A 409 -7.95 -8.17 -17.86
N ILE A 410 -6.93 -8.75 -17.22
CA ILE A 410 -6.95 -9.06 -15.78
C ILE A 410 -7.14 -7.77 -14.97
N GLN A 411 -6.39 -6.71 -15.29
CA GLN A 411 -6.51 -5.43 -14.58
C GLN A 411 -7.91 -4.82 -14.71
N ALA A 412 -8.49 -4.81 -15.91
CA ALA A 412 -9.81 -4.23 -16.14
C ALA A 412 -10.93 -5.07 -15.47
N ILE A 413 -10.92 -6.39 -15.68
CA ILE A 413 -11.95 -7.30 -15.14
C ILE A 413 -11.91 -7.31 -13.62
N SER A 414 -10.73 -7.39 -13.00
CA SER A 414 -10.61 -7.42 -11.54
C SER A 414 -11.18 -6.15 -10.88
N LEU A 415 -10.90 -4.96 -11.42
CA LEU A 415 -11.45 -3.70 -10.90
C LEU A 415 -12.96 -3.57 -11.12
N MET A 416 -13.46 -3.98 -12.29
CA MET A 416 -14.90 -3.95 -12.57
C MET A 416 -15.66 -4.93 -11.68
N LEU A 417 -15.19 -6.18 -11.55
CA LEU A 417 -15.79 -7.19 -10.66
C LEU A 417 -15.72 -6.75 -9.20
N ALA A 418 -14.62 -6.15 -8.75
CA ALA A 418 -14.51 -5.61 -7.40
C ALA A 418 -15.64 -4.63 -7.10
N GLY A 419 -15.82 -3.63 -7.97
CA GLY A 419 -16.87 -2.63 -7.77
C GLY A 419 -18.29 -3.19 -7.89
N MET A 420 -18.51 -4.12 -8.83
CA MET A 420 -19.82 -4.78 -8.98
C MET A 420 -20.20 -5.59 -7.73
N PHE A 421 -19.27 -6.37 -7.16
CA PHE A 421 -19.55 -7.12 -5.93
C PHE A 421 -19.86 -6.18 -4.75
N LEU A 422 -19.15 -5.05 -4.62
CA LEU A 422 -19.44 -4.07 -3.58
C LEU A 422 -20.81 -3.41 -3.77
N LEU A 423 -21.20 -3.07 -4.99
CA LEU A 423 -22.53 -2.51 -5.26
C LEU A 423 -23.65 -3.54 -5.05
N PHE A 424 -23.43 -4.81 -5.42
CA PHE A 424 -24.39 -5.88 -5.14
C PHE A 424 -24.53 -6.22 -3.65
N SER A 425 -23.58 -5.82 -2.82
CA SER A 425 -23.70 -5.96 -1.36
C SER A 425 -24.69 -4.98 -0.73
N LEU A 426 -25.05 -3.88 -1.42
CA LEU A 426 -25.95 -2.83 -0.91
C LEU A 426 -27.41 -3.26 -0.74
N PRO A 427 -28.07 -3.91 -1.73
CA PRO A 427 -29.48 -4.31 -1.58
C PRO A 427 -29.68 -5.51 -0.64
N VAL A 428 -28.62 -6.08 -0.07
CA VAL A 428 -28.73 -7.24 0.84
C VAL A 428 -29.35 -6.79 2.17
N PRO A 429 -30.45 -7.44 2.62
CA PRO A 429 -31.10 -7.11 3.90
C PRO A 429 -30.15 -7.25 5.09
N SER A 430 -30.35 -6.43 6.13
CA SER A 430 -29.52 -6.41 7.35
C SER A 430 -29.52 -7.74 8.12
N ASP A 431 -30.56 -8.54 7.94
CA ASP A 431 -30.76 -9.88 8.48
C ASP A 431 -29.88 -10.96 7.80
N MET A 432 -29.34 -10.68 6.61
CA MET A 432 -28.46 -11.59 5.86
C MET A 432 -26.98 -11.14 5.87
N LEU A 433 -26.43 -10.83 7.05
CA LEU A 433 -25.06 -10.33 7.23
C LEU A 433 -23.98 -11.21 6.57
N MET A 434 -24.15 -12.53 6.58
CA MET A 434 -23.20 -13.45 5.95
C MET A 434 -23.17 -13.31 4.42
N VAL A 435 -24.33 -13.11 3.78
CA VAL A 435 -24.41 -12.92 2.32
C VAL A 435 -23.75 -11.60 1.93
N ARG A 436 -24.01 -10.53 2.70
CA ARG A 436 -23.36 -9.23 2.53
C ARG A 436 -21.84 -9.36 2.66
N LEU A 437 -21.36 -10.09 3.66
CA LEU A 437 -19.93 -10.34 3.86
C LEU A 437 -19.31 -11.08 2.66
N VAL A 438 -19.96 -12.12 2.14
CA VAL A 438 -19.43 -12.88 0.99
C VAL A 438 -19.18 -11.96 -0.20
N PHE A 439 -20.14 -11.09 -0.56
CA PHE A 439 -19.95 -10.11 -1.63
C PHE A 439 -18.77 -9.17 -1.36
N VAL A 440 -18.66 -8.64 -0.14
CA VAL A 440 -17.56 -7.73 0.23
C VAL A 440 -16.21 -8.43 0.19
N VAL A 441 -16.13 -9.67 0.71
CA VAL A 441 -14.90 -10.49 0.69
C VAL A 441 -14.47 -10.77 -0.74
N LEU A 442 -15.40 -11.15 -1.63
CA LEU A 442 -15.11 -11.34 -3.05
C LEU A 442 -14.64 -10.03 -3.72
N GLY A 443 -15.31 -8.91 -3.44
CA GLY A 443 -14.91 -7.59 -3.92
C GLY A 443 -13.49 -7.21 -3.47
N LYS A 444 -13.17 -7.43 -2.20
CA LYS A 444 -11.84 -7.23 -1.65
C LYS A 444 -10.79 -8.14 -2.31
N GLY A 445 -11.11 -9.42 -2.54
CA GLY A 445 -10.25 -10.34 -3.28
C GLY A 445 -9.94 -9.82 -4.68
N CYS A 446 -10.93 -9.30 -5.40
CA CYS A 446 -10.73 -8.69 -6.71
C CYS A 446 -9.81 -7.45 -6.66
N LEU A 447 -9.91 -6.62 -5.62
CA LEU A 447 -8.96 -5.51 -5.38
C LEU A 447 -7.54 -6.03 -5.11
N ALA A 448 -7.41 -7.12 -4.36
CA ALA A 448 -6.12 -7.77 -4.10
C ALA A 448 -5.46 -8.29 -5.39
N ALA A 449 -6.23 -8.94 -6.25
CA ALA A 449 -5.78 -9.38 -7.57
C ALA A 449 -5.34 -8.19 -8.44
N SER A 450 -6.14 -7.11 -8.46
CA SER A 450 -5.79 -5.86 -9.15
C SER A 450 -4.48 -5.27 -8.63
N SER A 451 -4.23 -5.32 -7.31
CA SER A 451 -2.96 -4.84 -6.73
C SER A 451 -1.76 -5.63 -7.24
N MET A 452 -1.87 -6.95 -7.30
CA MET A 452 -0.82 -7.83 -7.80
C MET A 452 -0.52 -7.55 -9.27
N CYS A 453 -1.57 -7.43 -10.08
CA CYS A 453 -1.46 -7.11 -11.50
C CYS A 453 -0.86 -5.71 -11.71
N LEU A 454 -1.29 -4.69 -10.97
CA LEU A 454 -0.77 -3.32 -11.07
C LEU A 454 0.74 -3.24 -10.78
N TYR A 455 1.23 -3.98 -9.78
CA TYR A 455 2.66 -3.99 -9.45
C TYR A 455 3.51 -4.56 -10.59
N LEU A 456 3.10 -5.68 -11.19
CA LEU A 456 3.82 -6.28 -12.32
C LEU A 456 3.68 -5.41 -13.57
N TYR A 457 2.45 -5.02 -13.89
CA TYR A 457 2.12 -4.29 -15.09
C TYR A 457 2.76 -2.90 -15.09
N GLY A 458 2.73 -2.16 -13.97
CA GLY A 458 3.40 -0.86 -13.85
C GLY A 458 4.90 -0.91 -14.15
N GLY A 459 5.58 -2.00 -13.78
CA GLY A 459 6.98 -2.24 -14.12
C GLY A 459 7.23 -2.55 -15.60
N GLU A 460 6.23 -3.06 -16.32
CA GLU A 460 6.31 -3.41 -17.75
C GLU A 460 5.94 -2.23 -18.66
N LEU A 461 5.00 -1.35 -18.27
CA LEU A 461 4.56 -0.23 -19.13
C LEU A 461 5.58 0.91 -19.25
N PHE A 462 6.28 1.24 -18.16
CA PHE A 462 7.19 2.37 -18.20
C PHE A 462 8.55 1.97 -18.81
N PRO A 463 9.07 2.79 -19.74
CA PRO A 463 10.38 2.54 -20.31
C PRO A 463 11.46 2.70 -19.24
N THR A 464 12.54 1.94 -19.38
CA THR A 464 13.58 1.76 -18.34
C THR A 464 14.13 3.09 -17.82
N VAL A 465 14.26 4.09 -18.69
CA VAL A 465 14.79 5.43 -18.39
C VAL A 465 13.95 6.23 -17.39
N ILE A 466 12.61 6.08 -17.43
CA ILE A 466 11.66 6.87 -16.61
C ILE A 466 10.79 6.00 -15.69
N ARG A 467 11.03 4.68 -15.68
CA ARG A 467 10.28 3.69 -14.88
C ARG A 467 10.26 4.02 -13.40
N GLN A 468 11.39 4.42 -12.84
CA GLN A 468 11.49 4.75 -11.41
C GLN A 468 10.64 5.98 -11.06
N THR A 469 10.68 7.02 -11.90
CA THR A 469 9.85 8.22 -11.74
C THR A 469 8.36 7.89 -11.84
N GLY A 470 7.94 7.16 -12.88
CA GLY A 470 6.54 6.76 -13.06
C GLY A 470 6.00 5.91 -11.91
N THR A 471 6.79 4.92 -11.46
CA THR A 471 6.43 4.06 -10.31
C THR A 471 6.27 4.86 -9.02
N SER A 472 7.09 5.90 -8.83
CA SER A 472 7.00 6.79 -7.66
C SER A 472 5.69 7.59 -7.65
N PHE A 473 5.25 8.12 -8.81
CA PHE A 473 3.96 8.81 -8.93
C PHE A 473 2.76 7.88 -8.70
N ILE A 474 2.80 6.65 -9.24
CA ILE A 474 1.78 5.63 -8.95
C ILE A 474 1.69 5.37 -7.46
N THR A 475 2.83 5.23 -6.79
CA THR A 475 2.91 4.98 -5.35
C THR A 475 2.42 6.17 -4.55
N MET A 476 2.73 7.41 -4.95
CA MET A 476 2.19 8.62 -4.33
C MET A 476 0.67 8.66 -4.42
N MET A 477 0.11 8.34 -5.59
CA MET A 477 -1.34 8.31 -5.77
C MET A 477 -2.02 7.18 -4.98
N ALA A 478 -1.35 6.03 -4.82
CA ALA A 478 -1.79 4.98 -3.90
C ALA A 478 -1.95 5.50 -2.46
N ARG A 479 -0.99 6.31 -1.98
CA ARG A 479 -1.05 6.91 -0.63
C ARG A 479 -2.19 7.89 -0.48
N LEU A 480 -2.39 8.76 -1.48
CA LEU A 480 -3.53 9.67 -1.48
C LEU A 480 -4.86 8.91 -1.38
N GLY A 481 -5.00 7.79 -2.12
CA GLY A 481 -6.17 6.92 -2.00
C GLY A 481 -6.37 6.37 -0.58
N GLY A 482 -5.31 5.88 0.06
CA GLY A 482 -5.36 5.36 1.43
C GLY A 482 -5.72 6.41 2.50
N ILE A 483 -5.40 7.69 2.28
CA ILE A 483 -5.74 8.80 3.19
C ILE A 483 -7.18 9.26 3.01
N VAL A 484 -7.66 9.28 1.77
CA VAL A 484 -9.06 9.62 1.46
C VAL A 484 -10.01 8.55 1.98
N ALA A 485 -9.57 7.29 2.10
CA ALA A 485 -10.39 6.18 2.55
C ALA A 485 -11.05 6.37 3.94
N PRO A 486 -10.33 6.71 5.04
CA PRO A 486 -10.96 7.07 6.32
C PRO A 486 -11.95 8.23 6.23
N VAL A 487 -11.63 9.26 5.43
CA VAL A 487 -12.51 10.42 5.25
C VAL A 487 -13.82 10.02 4.57
N VAL A 488 -13.75 9.10 3.60
CA VAL A 488 -14.94 8.51 2.96
C VAL A 488 -15.74 7.68 3.97
N LEU A 489 -15.09 6.95 4.88
CA LEU A 489 -15.77 6.20 5.95
C LEU A 489 -16.54 7.14 6.90
N MET A 490 -15.99 8.30 7.25
CA MET A 490 -16.68 9.31 8.07
C MET A 490 -17.95 9.83 7.40
N ALA A 491 -18.03 9.84 6.07
CA ALA A 491 -19.25 10.17 5.37
C ALA A 491 -20.39 9.14 5.62
N GLY A 492 -20.02 7.93 6.07
CA GLY A 492 -20.93 6.89 6.51
C GLY A 492 -21.71 7.24 7.78
N ASP A 493 -21.17 8.11 8.64
CA ASP A 493 -21.87 8.58 9.85
C ASP A 493 -23.14 9.40 9.50
N TYR A 494 -23.14 10.04 8.33
CA TYR A 494 -24.31 10.76 7.80
C TYR A 494 -25.23 9.84 6.99
N GLN A 495 -24.66 8.97 6.15
CA GLN A 495 -25.40 8.05 5.28
C GLN A 495 -24.67 6.69 5.19
N PRO A 496 -25.17 5.62 5.84
CA PRO A 496 -24.46 4.34 5.96
C PRO A 496 -24.10 3.64 4.64
N PHE A 497 -24.84 3.89 3.55
CA PHE A 497 -24.59 3.27 2.25
C PHE A 497 -23.51 3.99 1.42
N LEU A 498 -23.19 5.25 1.75
CA LEU A 498 -22.36 6.12 0.92
C LEU A 498 -20.90 5.60 0.75
N PRO A 499 -20.22 5.09 1.80
CA PRO A 499 -18.86 4.58 1.63
C PRO A 499 -18.79 3.41 0.65
N LEU A 500 -19.73 2.46 0.73
CA LEU A 500 -19.79 1.30 -0.17
C LEU A 500 -20.09 1.70 -1.62
N VAL A 501 -20.94 2.70 -1.84
CA VAL A 501 -21.16 3.25 -3.19
C VAL A 501 -19.88 3.85 -3.75
N ILE A 502 -19.16 4.67 -2.98
CA ILE A 502 -17.91 5.30 -3.43
C ILE A 502 -16.84 4.24 -3.72
N PHE A 503 -16.66 3.27 -2.82
CA PHE A 503 -15.73 2.15 -3.00
C PHE A 503 -16.15 1.18 -4.12
N GLY A 504 -17.42 1.17 -4.52
CA GLY A 504 -17.92 0.36 -5.64
C GLY A 504 -17.78 1.07 -7.00
N VAL A 505 -18.19 2.33 -7.09
CA VAL A 505 -18.21 3.10 -8.35
C VAL A 505 -16.80 3.47 -8.81
N THR A 506 -15.92 3.86 -7.89
CA THR A 506 -14.57 4.33 -8.26
C THR A 506 -13.70 3.22 -8.89
N PRO A 507 -13.71 1.95 -8.42
CA PRO A 507 -13.04 0.86 -9.11
C PRO A 507 -13.59 0.60 -10.50
N ILE A 508 -14.92 0.67 -10.71
CA ILE A 508 -15.54 0.46 -12.03
C ILE A 508 -15.02 1.50 -13.03
N ILE A 509 -15.03 2.79 -12.66
CA ILE A 509 -14.50 3.87 -13.50
C ILE A 509 -13.03 3.61 -13.84
N SER A 510 -12.24 3.19 -12.84
CA SER A 510 -10.82 2.87 -13.07
C SER A 510 -10.60 1.62 -13.91
N GLY A 511 -11.46 0.60 -13.81
CA GLY A 511 -11.43 -0.61 -14.64
C GLY A 511 -11.75 -0.30 -16.10
N ILE A 512 -12.71 0.59 -16.36
CA ILE A 512 -12.98 1.10 -17.71
C ILE A 512 -11.76 1.84 -18.25
N SER A 513 -11.09 2.66 -17.43
CA SER A 513 -9.86 3.34 -17.84
C SER A 513 -8.71 2.35 -18.13
N ALA A 514 -8.66 1.20 -17.46
CA ALA A 514 -7.63 0.19 -17.69
C ALA A 514 -7.71 -0.44 -19.09
N VAL A 515 -8.90 -0.46 -19.72
CA VAL A 515 -9.06 -0.93 -21.11
C VAL A 515 -8.27 -0.07 -22.11
N LEU A 516 -8.03 1.19 -21.76
CA LEU A 516 -7.26 2.15 -22.56
C LEU A 516 -5.76 1.88 -22.54
N LEU A 517 -5.27 1.00 -21.67
CA LEU A 517 -3.85 0.66 -21.55
C LEU A 517 -3.39 -0.29 -22.68
N PRO A 518 -2.09 -0.30 -23.02
CA PRO A 518 -1.53 -1.22 -24.01
C PRO A 518 -1.30 -2.63 -23.44
N GLU A 519 -1.62 -3.68 -24.21
CA GLU A 519 -1.31 -5.06 -23.82
C GLU A 519 0.20 -5.31 -23.92
N MET A 520 0.77 -5.98 -22.91
CA MET A 520 2.22 -6.27 -22.80
C MET A 520 2.53 -7.78 -22.80
N PHE A 521 1.51 -8.63 -22.94
CA PHE A 521 1.68 -10.08 -22.95
C PHE A 521 2.61 -10.56 -24.09
N ASN A 522 3.72 -11.21 -23.73
CA ASN A 522 4.77 -11.69 -24.64
C ASN A 522 5.43 -10.59 -25.52
N VAL A 523 5.43 -9.35 -25.04
CA VAL A 523 6.07 -8.24 -25.72
C VAL A 523 7.36 -7.85 -25.00
N PRO A 524 8.49 -7.61 -25.70
CA PRO A 524 9.70 -7.14 -25.05
C PRO A 524 9.47 -5.81 -24.33
N LEU A 525 10.19 -5.62 -23.23
CA LEU A 525 10.21 -4.38 -22.47
C LEU A 525 10.67 -3.23 -23.37
N LEU A 526 9.99 -2.09 -23.27
CA LEU A 526 10.36 -0.89 -24.01
C LEU A 526 11.51 -0.21 -23.26
N ASP A 527 12.55 0.14 -23.99
CA ASP A 527 13.73 0.78 -23.41
C ASP A 527 13.67 2.30 -23.56
N THR A 528 13.07 2.79 -24.65
CA THR A 528 13.02 4.23 -24.98
C THR A 528 11.60 4.81 -24.97
N VAL A 529 11.49 6.14 -24.79
CA VAL A 529 10.20 6.84 -24.81
C VAL A 529 9.64 6.86 -26.24
N GLU A 530 10.51 6.91 -27.24
CA GLU A 530 10.19 6.88 -28.66
C GLU A 530 9.45 5.60 -29.05
N GLU A 531 9.91 4.44 -28.57
CA GLU A 531 9.25 3.14 -28.80
C GLU A 531 7.83 3.09 -28.22
N VAL A 532 7.61 3.70 -27.04
CA VAL A 532 6.28 3.82 -26.42
C VAL A 532 5.35 4.62 -27.33
N GLU A 533 5.83 5.73 -27.86
CA GLU A 533 5.04 6.61 -28.73
C GLU A 533 4.80 5.99 -30.12
N GLU A 534 5.76 5.28 -30.70
CA GLU A 534 5.57 4.53 -31.94
C GLU A 534 4.47 3.49 -31.82
N ARG A 535 4.46 2.75 -30.70
CA ARG A 535 3.41 1.77 -30.40
C ARG A 535 2.05 2.44 -30.20
N ALA A 536 2.01 3.57 -29.50
CA ALA A 536 0.77 4.34 -29.31
C ALA A 536 0.21 4.82 -30.67
N ARG A 537 1.08 5.32 -31.55
CA ARG A 537 0.71 5.75 -32.91
C ARG A 537 0.24 4.59 -33.79
N TRP A 538 0.90 3.44 -33.73
CA TRP A 538 0.50 2.25 -34.50
C TRP A 538 -0.90 1.77 -34.12
N LYS A 539 -1.21 1.70 -32.82
CA LYS A 539 -2.57 1.38 -32.35
C LYS A 539 -3.60 2.38 -32.83
N SER A 540 -3.32 3.69 -32.75
CA SER A 540 -4.22 4.71 -33.26
C SER A 540 -4.45 4.56 -34.77
N LYS A 541 -3.42 4.24 -35.56
CA LYS A 541 -3.55 3.97 -37.00
C LYS A 541 -4.34 2.70 -37.30
N ALA A 542 -4.16 1.61 -36.55
CA ALA A 542 -4.92 0.38 -36.72
C ALA A 542 -6.41 0.58 -36.40
N ILE A 543 -6.73 1.29 -35.32
CA ILE A 543 -8.12 1.65 -34.95
C ILE A 543 -8.75 2.57 -36.01
N LEU A 544 -7.98 3.54 -36.53
CA LEU A 544 -8.43 4.43 -37.61
C LEU A 544 -8.58 3.72 -38.96
N ALA A 545 -7.84 2.63 -39.20
CA ALA A 545 -7.95 1.81 -40.41
C ALA A 545 -9.14 0.84 -40.35
N GLU A 546 -9.55 0.38 -39.16
CA GLU A 546 -10.77 -0.43 -38.97
C GLU A 546 -12.07 0.42 -38.97
N SER A 547 -11.97 1.73 -38.73
CA SER A 547 -13.13 2.65 -38.67
C SER A 547 -13.84 2.99 -40.00
N PRO A 548 -13.24 2.95 -41.21
CA PRO A 548 -13.96 3.27 -42.45
C PRO A 548 -14.62 2.05 -43.12
N GLU A 549 -14.25 0.82 -42.75
CA GLU A 549 -14.75 -0.37 -43.45
C GLU A 549 -16.15 -0.82 -43.00
N LYS A 550 -16.60 -0.43 -41.79
CA LYS A 550 -17.96 -0.77 -41.31
C LYS A 550 -19.06 0.18 -41.75
N SER A 551 -18.74 1.37 -42.30
CA SER A 551 -19.77 2.28 -42.85
C SER A 551 -20.04 2.07 -44.34
N SER A 552 -19.12 1.43 -45.07
CA SER A 552 -19.25 1.23 -46.52
C SER A 552 -19.93 -0.09 -46.90
N ALA A 553 -19.97 -1.07 -46.00
CA ALA A 553 -20.62 -2.36 -46.26
C ALA A 553 -22.16 -2.33 -46.16
N HIS A 554 -22.75 -1.29 -45.54
CA HIS A 554 -24.20 -1.15 -45.42
C HIS A 554 -24.86 -0.25 -46.50
N VAL A 555 -24.09 0.40 -47.37
CA VAL A 555 -24.63 1.30 -48.42
C VAL A 555 -24.54 0.68 -49.82
N ILE A 556 -23.82 -0.42 -50.02
CA ILE A 556 -23.67 -1.05 -51.36
C ILE A 556 -24.69 -2.19 -51.59
N GLN A 557 -25.42 -2.63 -50.57
CA GLN A 557 -26.38 -3.75 -50.70
C GLN A 557 -27.86 -3.32 -50.92
N SER A 558 -28.15 -2.05 -51.23
CA SER A 558 -29.52 -1.60 -51.57
C SER A 558 -29.68 -1.05 -53.00
N THR A 559 -28.71 -1.26 -53.90
CA THR A 559 -28.78 -0.64 -55.25
C THR A 559 -28.41 -1.56 -56.42
N ARG A 560 -28.50 -2.89 -56.28
CA ARG A 560 -28.54 -3.81 -57.43
C ARG A 560 -29.37 -5.06 -57.14
N LEU A 561 -30.54 -5.08 -57.79
CA LEU A 561 -31.42 -6.21 -58.15
C LEU A 561 -32.06 -7.02 -57.02
#